data_AF-A0A9P3FXG8-F1
#
_entry.id   AF-A0A9P3FXG8-F1
#
_cell.length_a   1.000
_cell.length_b   1.000
_cell.length_c   1.000
_cell.angle_alpha   90.00
_cell.angle_beta   90.00
_cell.angle_gamma   90.00
#
_symmetry.space_group_name_H-M   'P 1'
#
loop_
_entity.id
_entity.type
_entity.pdbx_description
1 polymer ?
#
loop_
_entity_poly.entity_id
_entity_poly.type
_entity_poly.pdbx_seq_one_letter_code
_entity_poly.pdbx_strand_id
1 'polypeptide(L)'
;MFAAARRSATSKSFTRAFSSTPRAQSDVAKLILIGRLGKNPEVRMTRSDKEYISYTVATTNYPPPPPNPDGTRPEPSTSWHTILSFSPTANNYLRTLQKGSQVYVEANYELREADPAADADSPAAQRQILLRHETIRVLKRASAPSESS
;
A
#
# COMPACT_ATOMS: atom_id res chain seq x y z
N MET A 1 -49.15 -60.14 -27.12
CA MET A 1 -47.87 -59.45 -27.40
C MET A 1 -47.83 -58.18 -26.56
N PHE A 2 -46.84 -58.03 -25.69
CA PHE A 2 -46.80 -57.04 -24.60
C PHE A 2 -46.37 -55.64 -25.07
N ALA A 3 -47.07 -54.60 -24.62
CA ALA A 3 -46.73 -53.20 -24.85
C ALA A 3 -45.67 -52.72 -23.83
N ALA A 4 -44.57 -52.12 -24.31
CA ALA A 4 -43.51 -51.57 -23.48
C ALA A 4 -43.71 -50.06 -23.26
N ALA A 5 -43.98 -49.66 -22.01
CA ALA A 5 -44.02 -48.27 -21.60
C ALA A 5 -42.59 -47.75 -21.37
N ARG A 6 -42.17 -46.70 -22.10
CA ARG A 6 -40.91 -46.00 -21.86
C ARG A 6 -41.07 -45.03 -20.69
N ARG A 7 -40.30 -45.24 -19.62
CA ARG A 7 -40.21 -44.28 -18.49
C ARG A 7 -39.34 -43.10 -18.90
N SER A 8 -39.92 -41.90 -18.88
CA SER A 8 -39.21 -40.62 -18.94
C SER A 8 -38.44 -40.41 -17.63
N ALA A 9 -37.12 -40.21 -17.71
CA ALA A 9 -36.30 -39.80 -16.58
C ALA A 9 -36.17 -38.27 -16.61
N THR A 10 -36.77 -37.58 -15.65
CA THR A 10 -36.57 -36.15 -15.44
C THR A 10 -35.23 -35.91 -14.75
N SER A 11 -34.27 -35.36 -15.50
CA SER A 11 -33.03 -34.80 -14.95
C SER A 11 -33.38 -33.61 -14.05
N LYS A 12 -33.31 -33.78 -12.73
CA LYS A 12 -33.37 -32.65 -11.79
C LYS A 12 -32.08 -31.85 -11.92
N SER A 13 -32.14 -30.71 -12.60
CA SER A 13 -31.08 -29.69 -12.55
C SER A 13 -30.95 -29.19 -11.12
N PHE A 14 -29.82 -29.52 -10.47
CA PHE A 14 -29.42 -28.88 -9.23
C PHE A 14 -28.87 -27.50 -9.57
N THR A 15 -29.72 -26.47 -9.51
CA THR A 15 -29.24 -25.09 -9.42
C THR A 15 -28.50 -24.94 -8.09
N ARG A 16 -27.17 -24.87 -8.12
CA ARG A 16 -26.40 -24.51 -6.93
C ARG A 16 -26.82 -23.11 -6.50
N ALA A 17 -27.42 -23.00 -5.32
CA ALA A 17 -27.73 -21.72 -4.72
C ALA A 17 -26.43 -20.93 -4.50
N PHE A 18 -26.37 -19.70 -5.00
CA PHE A 18 -25.29 -18.78 -4.65
C PHE A 18 -25.36 -18.52 -3.14
N SER A 19 -24.28 -18.87 -2.43
CA SER A 19 -24.14 -18.60 -0.99
C SER A 19 -24.19 -17.09 -0.76
N SER A 20 -25.17 -16.61 -0.01
CA SER A 20 -25.35 -15.19 0.33
C SER A 20 -24.51 -14.72 1.50
N THR A 21 -23.75 -15.61 2.16
CA THR A 21 -22.72 -15.22 3.11
C THR A 21 -21.60 -14.52 2.35
N PRO A 22 -21.31 -13.23 2.61
CA PRO A 22 -20.15 -12.58 2.02
C PRO A 22 -18.93 -13.41 2.43
N ARG A 23 -18.25 -14.02 1.45
CA ARG A 23 -16.90 -14.53 1.70
C ARG A 23 -16.12 -13.34 2.22
N ALA A 24 -15.63 -13.42 3.45
CA ALA A 24 -14.55 -12.54 3.87
C ALA A 24 -13.47 -12.66 2.78
N GLN A 25 -13.20 -11.57 2.08
CA GLN A 25 -12.10 -11.52 1.11
C GLN A 25 -10.86 -12.00 1.86
N SER A 26 -10.34 -13.16 1.46
CA SER A 26 -9.24 -13.87 2.13
C SER A 26 -7.87 -13.30 1.77
N ASP A 27 -7.83 -12.26 0.95
CA ASP A 27 -6.62 -11.82 0.27
C ASP A 27 -6.05 -10.60 0.97
N VAL A 28 -4.76 -10.64 1.29
CA VAL A 28 -4.05 -9.58 2.01
C VAL A 28 -2.78 -9.22 1.24
N ALA A 29 -2.66 -7.95 0.88
CA ALA A 29 -1.44 -7.36 0.36
C ALA A 29 -0.96 -6.28 1.34
N LYS A 30 0.11 -6.56 2.08
CA LYS A 30 0.63 -5.70 3.14
C LYS A 30 2.10 -5.37 2.88
N LEU A 31 2.46 -4.10 3.04
CA LEU A 31 3.82 -3.61 3.04
C LEU A 31 4.22 -3.25 4.48
N ILE A 32 5.39 -3.74 4.90
CA ILE A 32 5.98 -3.44 6.21
C ILE A 32 7.28 -2.68 5.97
N LEU A 33 7.42 -1.51 6.57
CA LEU A 33 8.59 -0.64 6.42
C LEU A 33 9.20 -0.33 7.78
N ILE A 34 10.52 -0.41 7.86
CA ILE A 34 11.31 0.21 8.93
C ILE A 34 12.24 1.22 8.25
N GLY A 35 12.05 2.49 8.55
CA GLY A 35 12.75 3.56 7.85
C GLY A 35 12.66 4.88 8.59
N ARG A 36 13.06 5.97 7.92
CA ARG A 36 13.01 7.32 8.49
C ARG A 36 12.03 8.20 7.73
N LEU A 37 11.32 9.07 8.45
CA LEU A 37 10.48 10.09 7.83
C LEU A 37 11.36 11.07 7.04
N GLY A 38 11.11 11.18 5.74
CA GLY A 38 11.83 12.10 4.85
C GLY A 38 11.53 13.56 5.10
N LYS A 39 10.29 13.82 5.53
CA LYS A 39 9.73 15.14 5.80
C LYS A 39 8.65 15.03 6.88
N ASN A 40 8.23 16.17 7.40
CA ASN A 40 7.08 16.23 8.30
C ASN A 40 5.83 15.76 7.53
N PRO A 41 4.91 14.99 8.16
CA PRO A 41 3.66 14.62 7.51
C PRO A 41 2.85 15.83 7.07
N GLU A 42 2.36 15.80 5.83
CA GLU A 42 1.64 16.89 5.20
C GLU A 42 0.14 16.61 5.19
N VAL A 43 -0.65 17.61 5.58
CA VAL A 43 -2.11 17.57 5.51
C VAL A 43 -2.53 18.02 4.12
N ARG A 44 -3.42 17.25 3.50
CA ARG A 44 -3.95 17.53 2.17
C ARG A 44 -5.46 17.32 2.15
N MET A 45 -6.12 17.93 1.17
CA MET A 45 -7.56 17.79 0.95
C MET A 45 -7.82 17.06 -0.36
N THR A 46 -8.80 16.17 -0.36
CA THR A 46 -9.32 15.54 -1.59
C THR A 46 -10.24 16.51 -2.32
N ARG A 47 -10.61 16.19 -3.57
CA ARG A 47 -11.62 16.94 -4.34
C ARG A 47 -13.02 16.94 -3.70
N SER A 48 -13.26 16.05 -2.74
CA SER A 48 -14.51 15.94 -2.00
C SER A 48 -14.40 16.57 -0.59
N ASP A 49 -13.45 17.49 -0.39
CA ASP A 49 -13.15 18.17 0.88
C ASP A 49 -12.87 17.24 2.07
N LYS A 50 -12.50 15.99 1.82
CA LYS A 50 -12.01 15.08 2.86
C LYS A 50 -10.53 15.26 3.09
N GLU A 51 -10.15 15.42 4.34
CA GLU A 51 -8.76 15.53 4.77
C GLU A 51 -8.05 14.18 4.75
N TYR A 52 -6.80 14.18 4.28
CA TYR A 52 -5.88 13.06 4.39
C TYR A 52 -4.47 13.54 4.71
N ILE A 53 -3.66 12.65 5.30
CA ILE A 53 -2.24 12.92 5.56
C ILE A 53 -1.38 12.10 4.61
N SER A 54 -0.39 12.76 4.01
CA SER A 54 0.65 12.15 3.19
C SER A 54 1.99 12.23 3.93
N TYR A 55 2.69 11.10 4.04
CA TYR A 55 4.03 11.07 4.61
C TYR A 55 4.95 10.14 3.82
N THR A 56 6.24 10.43 3.83
CA THR A 56 7.24 9.69 3.06
C THR A 56 8.25 9.02 3.98
N VAL A 57 8.49 7.73 3.77
CA VAL A 57 9.47 6.93 4.53
C VAL A 57 10.62 6.54 3.59
N ALA A 58 11.84 6.86 4.00
CA ALA A 58 13.06 6.41 3.35
C ALA A 58 13.48 5.04 3.90
N THR A 59 13.78 4.10 3.01
CA THR A 59 14.42 2.83 3.33
C THR A 59 15.68 2.65 2.49
N THR A 60 16.75 2.15 3.08
CA THR A 60 17.97 1.80 2.35
C THR A 60 17.87 0.35 1.88
N ASN A 61 18.12 0.11 0.60
CA ASN A 61 18.06 -1.23 0.03
C ASN A 61 19.24 -2.09 0.53
N TYR A 62 18.94 -3.34 0.87
CA TYR A 62 19.91 -4.35 1.26
C TYR A 62 19.73 -5.59 0.37
N PRO A 63 20.80 -6.25 -0.09
CA PRO A 63 22.22 -5.95 0.16
C PRO A 63 22.72 -4.72 -0.62
N PRO A 64 23.86 -4.12 -0.21
CA PRO A 64 24.49 -3.06 -0.99
C PRO A 64 24.85 -3.54 -2.42
N PRO A 65 24.93 -2.62 -3.39
CA PRO A 65 25.28 -2.95 -4.76
C PRO A 65 26.61 -3.70 -4.87
N PRO A 66 26.78 -4.58 -5.88
CA PRO A 66 28.07 -5.21 -6.14
C PRO A 66 29.14 -4.14 -6.46
N PRO A 67 30.42 -4.43 -6.18
CA PRO A 67 31.50 -3.53 -6.57
C PRO A 67 31.52 -3.30 -8.09
N ASN A 68 31.89 -2.10 -8.48
CA ASN A 68 32.19 -1.75 -9.86
C ASN A 68 33.45 -2.48 -10.36
N PRO A 69 33.69 -2.51 -11.68
CA PRO A 69 34.89 -3.14 -12.27
C PRO A 69 36.22 -2.55 -11.76
N ASP A 70 36.19 -1.30 -11.29
CA ASP A 70 37.33 -0.59 -10.70
C ASP A 70 37.56 -0.88 -9.20
N GLY A 71 36.72 -1.74 -8.60
CA GLY A 71 36.78 -2.10 -7.18
C GLY A 71 36.05 -1.14 -6.23
N THR A 72 35.48 -0.04 -6.73
CA THR A 72 34.67 0.88 -5.90
C THR A 72 33.31 0.28 -5.57
N ARG A 73 32.80 0.50 -4.35
CA ARG A 73 31.45 0.06 -3.95
C ARG A 73 30.47 1.23 -4.10
N PRO A 74 29.41 1.10 -4.91
CA PRO A 74 28.39 2.12 -4.99
C PRO A 74 27.66 2.27 -3.65
N GLU A 75 27.23 3.49 -3.35
CA GLU A 75 26.37 3.76 -2.19
C GLU A 75 25.05 2.99 -2.29
N PRO A 76 24.51 2.47 -1.17
CA PRO A 76 23.21 1.84 -1.15
C PRO A 76 22.10 2.77 -1.66
N SER A 77 21.28 2.26 -2.59
CA SER A 77 20.15 3.04 -3.09
C SER A 77 19.07 3.22 -2.01
N THR A 78 18.52 4.43 -1.93
CA THR A 78 17.42 4.75 -1.01
C THR A 78 16.10 4.74 -1.77
N SER A 79 15.15 3.95 -1.31
CA SER A 79 13.77 3.93 -1.80
C SER A 79 12.88 4.83 -0.94
N TRP A 80 12.04 5.62 -1.60
CA TRP A 80 11.11 6.55 -0.96
C TRP A 80 9.68 6.05 -1.13
N HIS A 81 9.06 5.70 -0.02
CA HIS A 81 7.69 5.19 0.02
C HIS A 81 6.77 6.32 0.45
N THR A 82 5.74 6.64 -0.35
CA THR A 82 4.73 7.63 0.02
C THR A 82 3.47 6.91 0.48
N ILE A 83 3.05 7.16 1.73
CA ILE A 83 1.90 6.53 2.36
C ILE A 83 0.80 7.58 2.58
N LEU A 84 -0.44 7.18 2.34
CA LEU A 84 -1.63 8.02 2.48
C LEU A 84 -2.51 7.52 3.62
N SER A 85 -2.87 8.40 4.54
CA SER A 85 -3.81 8.13 5.64
C SER A 85 -5.08 8.93 5.46
N PHE A 86 -6.22 8.23 5.42
CA PHE A 86 -7.56 8.82 5.36
C PHE A 86 -8.33 8.70 6.67
N SER A 87 -7.71 8.12 7.72
CA SER A 87 -8.36 7.91 9.02
C SER A 87 -8.20 9.16 9.90
N PRO A 88 -9.29 9.82 10.33
CA PRO A 88 -9.19 11.01 11.17
C PRO A 88 -8.41 10.76 12.48
N THR A 89 -8.60 9.59 13.10
CA THR A 89 -7.89 9.20 14.32
C THR A 89 -6.39 9.04 14.08
N ALA A 90 -6.02 8.36 12.98
CA ALA A 90 -4.61 8.21 12.63
C ALA A 90 -3.98 9.56 12.26
N ASN A 91 -4.75 10.45 11.60
CA ASN A 91 -4.27 11.75 11.17
C ASN A 91 -3.83 12.62 12.37
N ASN A 92 -4.58 12.62 13.48
CA ASN A 92 -4.19 13.34 14.69
C ASN A 92 -2.83 12.90 15.23
N TYR A 93 -2.57 11.58 15.26
CA TYR A 93 -1.28 11.06 15.69
C TYR A 93 -0.15 11.37 14.70
N LEU A 94 -0.40 11.19 13.39
CA LEU A 94 0.57 11.44 12.34
C LEU A 94 1.07 12.90 12.35
N ARG A 95 0.21 13.87 12.67
CA ARG A 95 0.59 15.30 12.81
C ARG A 95 1.67 15.56 13.86
N THR A 96 1.79 14.68 14.86
CA THR A 96 2.78 14.82 15.93
C THR A 96 4.18 14.32 15.52
N LEU A 97 4.29 13.67 14.36
CA LEU A 97 5.55 13.11 13.89
C LEU A 97 6.41 14.15 13.21
N GLN A 98 7.73 13.99 13.35
CA GLN A 98 8.72 14.90 12.81
C GLN A 98 9.67 14.18 11.86
N LYS A 99 10.14 14.91 10.84
CA LYS A 99 11.21 14.50 9.92
C LYS A 99 12.37 13.87 10.69
N GLY A 100 12.94 12.81 10.13
CA GLY A 100 14.09 12.11 10.68
C GLY A 100 13.75 11.08 11.76
N SER A 101 12.52 11.05 12.27
CA SER A 101 12.07 10.01 13.19
C SER A 101 12.12 8.63 12.50
N GLN A 102 12.69 7.64 13.19
CA GLN A 102 12.69 6.27 12.74
C GLN A 102 11.36 5.61 13.12
N VAL A 103 10.72 5.01 12.13
CA VAL A 103 9.36 4.51 12.22
C VAL A 103 9.25 3.08 11.68
N TYR A 104 8.37 2.31 12.32
CA TYR A 104 7.79 1.09 11.80
C TYR A 104 6.43 1.42 11.21
N VAL A 105 6.16 1.00 9.97
CA VAL A 105 4.91 1.29 9.26
C VAL A 105 4.35 0.00 8.66
N GLU A 106 3.06 -0.22 8.85
CA GLU A 106 2.27 -1.17 8.08
C GLU A 106 1.33 -0.39 7.16
N ALA A 107 1.30 -0.81 5.90
CA ALA A 107 0.42 -0.22 4.90
C ALA A 107 -0.22 -1.32 4.04
N ASN A 108 -1.44 -1.07 3.60
CA ASN A 108 -2.04 -1.86 2.53
C ASN A 108 -1.35 -1.50 1.21
N TYR A 109 -0.95 -2.52 0.46
CA TYR A 109 -0.31 -2.37 -0.84
C TYR A 109 -1.34 -2.57 -1.95
N GLU A 110 -1.51 -1.57 -2.80
CA GLU A 110 -2.37 -1.63 -3.98
C GLU A 110 -1.53 -1.24 -5.20
N LEU A 111 -1.45 -2.12 -6.19
CA LEU A 111 -0.88 -1.81 -7.49
C LEU A 111 -2.01 -1.55 -8.47
N ARG A 112 -2.05 -0.35 -9.05
CA ARG A 112 -2.92 -0.03 -10.18
C ARG A 112 -2.13 -0.14 -11.46
N GLU A 113 -2.60 -1.00 -12.35
CA GLU A 113 -2.06 -1.10 -13.70
C GLU A 113 -2.32 0.18 -14.50
N ALA A 114 -1.44 0.43 -15.46
CA ALA A 114 -1.64 1.52 -16.41
C ALA A 114 -2.91 1.26 -17.24
N ASP A 115 -3.69 2.31 -17.46
CA ASP A 115 -4.79 2.30 -18.40
C ASP A 115 -4.24 2.47 -19.82
N PRO A 116 -4.35 1.46 -20.70
CA PRO A 116 -3.82 1.53 -22.06
C PRO A 116 -4.54 2.56 -22.94
N ALA A 117 -5.73 3.04 -22.53
CA ALA A 117 -6.50 4.05 -23.24
C ALA A 117 -6.26 5.47 -22.70
N ALA A 118 -5.50 5.63 -21.62
CA ALA A 118 -5.20 6.94 -21.06
C ALA A 118 -4.19 7.69 -21.94
N ASP A 119 -4.33 9.02 -21.99
CA ASP A 119 -3.35 9.91 -22.62
C ASP A 119 -1.96 9.67 -22.03
N ALA A 120 -0.91 9.70 -22.86
CA ALA A 120 0.46 9.37 -22.44
C ALA A 120 0.97 10.22 -21.26
N ASP A 121 0.49 11.46 -21.14
CA ASP A 121 0.86 12.40 -20.07
C ASP A 121 -0.06 12.28 -18.84
N SER A 122 -1.12 11.47 -18.91
CA SER A 122 -2.02 11.23 -17.78
C SER A 122 -1.35 10.34 -16.74
N PRO A 123 -1.53 10.60 -15.43
CA PRO A 123 -1.09 9.69 -14.38
C PRO A 123 -1.64 8.27 -14.55
N ALA A 124 -2.79 8.12 -15.21
CA ALA A 124 -3.40 6.82 -15.47
C ALA A 124 -2.64 5.97 -16.49
N ALA A 125 -1.79 6.57 -17.34
CA ALA A 125 -0.97 5.84 -18.31
C ALA A 125 0.26 5.15 -17.68
N GLN A 126 0.49 5.34 -16.38
CA GLN A 126 1.60 4.73 -15.65
C GLN A 126 1.08 3.83 -14.52
N ARG A 127 1.84 2.79 -14.22
CA ARG A 127 1.58 1.94 -13.05
C ARG A 127 1.72 2.75 -11.77
N GLN A 128 0.72 2.68 -10.90
CA GLN A 128 0.70 3.42 -9.64
C GLN A 128 0.75 2.47 -8.46
N ILE A 129 1.73 2.68 -7.58
CA ILE A 129 1.76 2.03 -6.27
C ILE A 129 1.03 2.95 -5.29
N LEU A 130 -0.05 2.44 -4.72
CA LEU A 130 -0.83 3.10 -3.70
C LEU A 130 -0.61 2.40 -2.36
N LEU A 131 -0.08 3.16 -1.40
CA LEU A 131 0.15 2.69 -0.04
C LEU A 131 -0.85 3.38 0.89
N ARG A 132 -1.74 2.60 1.50
CA ARG A 132 -2.72 3.12 2.47
C ARG A 132 -2.28 2.79 3.88
N HIS A 133 -2.16 3.82 4.71
CA HIS A 133 -1.78 3.70 6.11
C HIS A 133 -2.69 2.72 6.85
N GLU A 134 -2.07 1.83 7.63
CA GLU A 134 -2.77 0.95 8.58
C GLU A 134 -2.25 1.17 10.00
N THR A 135 -0.94 1.15 10.21
CA THR A 135 -0.33 1.40 11.52
C THR A 135 1.02 2.06 11.37
N ILE A 136 1.37 2.93 12.33
CA ILE A 136 2.70 3.52 12.46
C ILE A 136 3.14 3.54 13.91
N ARG A 137 4.38 3.16 14.17
CA ARG A 137 5.02 3.23 15.49
C ARG A 137 6.34 3.95 15.37
N VAL A 138 6.59 4.89 16.27
CA VAL A 138 7.90 5.56 16.35
C VAL A 138 8.85 4.66 17.12
N LEU A 139 9.93 4.25 16.48
CA LEU A 139 11.00 3.45 17.08
C LEU A 139 12.05 4.34 17.74
N LYS A 140 12.39 5.46 17.09
CA LYS A 140 13.32 6.47 17.61
C LYS A 140 12.87 7.84 17.14
N ARG A 141 12.72 8.79 18.07
CA ARG A 141 12.41 10.18 17.71
C ARG A 141 13.63 10.86 17.08
N ALA A 142 13.37 11.84 16.21
CA ALA A 142 14.43 12.71 15.72
C ALA A 142 15.12 13.40 16.91
N SER A 143 16.45 13.50 16.87
CA SER A 143 17.19 14.31 17.84
C SER A 143 16.80 15.77 17.63
N ALA A 144 16.52 16.49 18.73
CA ALA A 144 16.40 17.95 18.66
C ALA A 144 17.70 18.52 18.06
N PRO A 145 17.62 19.56 17.20
CA PRO A 145 18.83 20.29 16.84
C PRO A 145 19.45 20.81 18.14
N SER A 146 20.71 20.44 18.40
CA SER A 146 21.47 21.04 19.49
C SER A 146 21.52 22.54 19.21
N GLU A 147 20.83 23.34 20.03
CA GLU A 147 21.00 24.79 20.04
C GLU A 147 22.48 25.05 20.33
N SER A 148 23.23 25.43 19.29
CA SER A 148 24.59 25.94 19.44
C SER A 148 24.49 27.27 20.18
N SER A 149 24.93 27.28 21.44
CA SER A 149 25.31 28.50 22.17
C SER A 149 26.57 29.12 21.57
#